data_AF-A0A554LQT9-F1
#
_entry.id   AF-A0A554LQT9-F1
#
_cell.length_a   1.000
_cell.length_b   1.000
_cell.length_c   1.000
_cell.angle_alpha   90.00
_cell.angle_beta   90.00
_cell.angle_gamma   90.00
#
_symmetry.space_group_name_H-M   'P 1'
#
loop_
_entity.id
_entity.type
_entity.pdbx_description
1 polymer ?
#
loop_
_entity_poly.entity_id
_entity_poly.type
_entity_poly.pdbx_seq_one_letter_code
_entity_poly.pdbx_strand_id
1 'polypeptide(L)'
;MNQIQQMQEVQEGLFAVKEQMPCLPKAIYFRRYELPSTLDESEQEEAAARILFFSQELGQWVGVSWHRLTEMLQKDYETFQTAIKKQVRSLDEQEQIRLAIQRYHIFCIVTFGIYGLFAKKPTIIQEAEVPLDENIPFSGIFLHGSRYVIIGIHRLVKKGLLRHVRKGESESALDVFFPTPALVSCIMKKQGTAR
;
A
#
# COMPACT_ATOMS: atom_id res chain seq x y z
N MET A 1 -0.37 -39.92 -10.01
CA MET A 1 0.94 -39.67 -9.37
C MET A 1 1.03 -38.19 -9.01
N ASN A 2 0.64 -37.82 -7.80
CA ASN A 2 0.69 -36.43 -7.34
C ASN A 2 2.09 -36.15 -6.78
N GLN A 3 2.91 -35.45 -7.56
CA GLN A 3 4.11 -34.83 -7.01
C GLN A 3 3.66 -33.74 -6.05
N ILE A 4 3.79 -34.01 -4.75
CA ILE A 4 3.83 -32.97 -3.72
C ILE A 4 5.08 -32.14 -4.06
N GLN A 5 4.91 -31.09 -4.85
CA GLN A 5 5.99 -30.15 -5.14
C GLN A 5 6.40 -29.52 -3.81
N GLN A 6 7.50 -29.99 -3.23
CA GLN A 6 8.12 -29.35 -2.08
C GLN A 6 8.45 -27.90 -2.46
N MET A 7 7.65 -26.98 -1.93
CA MET A 7 7.88 -25.55 -2.01
C MET A 7 9.03 -25.21 -1.06
N GLN A 8 10.14 -24.73 -1.61
CA GLN A 8 11.27 -24.28 -0.83
C GLN A 8 10.95 -22.90 -0.27
N GLU A 9 10.88 -22.81 1.05
CA GLU A 9 10.69 -21.54 1.75
C GLU A 9 12.03 -20.78 1.78
N VAL A 10 11.99 -19.51 1.41
CA VAL A 10 13.17 -18.63 1.34
C VAL A 10 13.23 -17.75 2.58
N GLN A 11 12.06 -17.24 2.98
CA GLN A 11 11.81 -16.49 4.20
C GLN A 11 10.39 -16.81 4.66
N GLU A 12 10.05 -16.44 5.90
CA GLU A 12 8.73 -16.69 6.47
C GLU A 12 7.60 -16.21 5.53
N GLY A 13 6.80 -17.16 5.05
CA GLY A 13 5.69 -16.91 4.13
C GLY A 13 6.07 -16.57 2.69
N LEU A 14 7.35 -16.69 2.31
CA LEU A 14 7.87 -16.45 0.95
C LEU A 14 8.55 -17.71 0.40
N PHE A 15 8.20 -18.09 -0.83
CA PHE A 15 8.58 -19.37 -1.41
C PHE A 15 9.29 -19.19 -2.76
N ALA A 16 10.35 -19.95 -3.01
CA ALA A 16 11.10 -19.84 -4.25
C ALA A 16 10.25 -20.23 -5.47
N VAL A 17 10.27 -19.40 -6.51
CA VAL A 17 9.74 -19.76 -7.83
C VAL A 17 10.73 -20.70 -8.51
N LYS A 18 10.30 -21.92 -8.84
CA LYS A 18 11.13 -22.91 -9.57
C LYS A 18 11.09 -22.74 -11.09
N GLU A 19 10.11 -22.00 -11.60
CA GLU A 19 9.95 -21.77 -13.03
C GLU A 19 10.99 -20.78 -13.53
N GLN A 20 11.45 -20.98 -14.77
CA GLN A 20 12.33 -20.03 -15.42
C GLN A 20 11.54 -18.77 -15.77
N MET A 21 11.92 -17.65 -15.17
CA MET A 21 11.29 -16.36 -15.38
C MET A 21 11.99 -15.60 -16.52
N PRO A 22 11.28 -14.75 -17.27
CA PRO A 22 11.80 -14.12 -18.48
C PRO A 22 12.86 -13.04 -18.19
N CYS A 23 12.93 -12.53 -16.96
CA CYS A 23 13.93 -11.56 -16.52
C CYS A 23 14.18 -11.71 -15.01
N LEU A 24 15.10 -10.92 -14.45
CA LEU A 24 15.23 -10.75 -13.00
C LEU A 24 14.15 -9.79 -12.46
N PRO A 25 13.75 -9.87 -11.17
CA PRO A 25 12.73 -8.98 -10.61
C PRO A 25 13.06 -7.49 -10.76
N LYS A 26 14.35 -7.13 -10.64
CA LYS A 26 14.82 -5.74 -10.80
C LYS A 26 14.77 -5.21 -12.24
N ALA A 27 14.50 -6.07 -13.22
CA ALA A 27 14.41 -5.67 -14.63
C ALA A 27 13.01 -5.11 -15.00
N ILE A 28 12.00 -5.32 -14.16
CA ILE A 28 10.69 -4.66 -14.27
C ILE A 28 10.64 -3.50 -13.28
N TYR A 29 10.06 -2.37 -13.69
CA TYR A 29 9.94 -1.19 -12.84
C TYR A 29 8.49 -0.95 -12.44
N PHE A 30 8.25 -0.72 -11.15
CA PHE A 30 6.97 -0.24 -10.66
C PHE A 30 7.19 0.55 -9.37
N ARG A 31 6.32 1.53 -9.11
CA ARG A 31 6.31 2.24 -7.82
C ARG A 31 5.59 1.38 -6.79
N ARG A 32 5.70 1.73 -5.51
CA ARG A 32 5.12 0.96 -4.41
C ARG A 32 3.62 0.73 -4.63
N TYR A 33 3.29 -0.50 -5.04
CA TYR A 33 1.96 -1.03 -5.37
C TYR A 33 1.29 -0.45 -6.63
N GLU A 34 2.05 0.19 -7.50
CA GLU A 34 1.54 0.84 -8.70
C GLU A 34 2.18 0.28 -9.98
N LEU A 35 1.41 -0.51 -10.72
CA LEU A 35 1.73 -1.00 -12.06
C LEU A 35 0.90 -0.22 -13.09
N PRO A 36 1.45 0.77 -13.80
CA PRO A 36 0.63 1.65 -14.63
C PRO A 36 0.10 0.93 -15.88
N SER A 37 -1.22 0.75 -15.97
CA SER A 37 -1.94 0.32 -17.20
C SER A 37 -1.40 -0.95 -17.85
N THR A 38 -0.99 -1.90 -17.01
CA THR A 38 -0.35 -3.15 -17.39
C THR A 38 -1.31 -4.34 -17.44
N LEU A 39 -2.35 -4.37 -16.59
CA LEU A 39 -3.19 -5.57 -16.36
C LEU A 39 -4.70 -5.31 -16.54
N ASP A 40 -5.03 -4.31 -17.35
CA ASP A 40 -6.38 -3.85 -17.73
C ASP A 40 -7.17 -3.15 -16.62
N GLU A 41 -7.12 -3.67 -15.40
CA GLU A 41 -7.89 -3.19 -14.25
C GLU A 41 -6.98 -2.85 -13.07
N SER A 42 -7.34 -1.78 -12.36
CA SER A 42 -6.54 -1.24 -11.26
C SER A 42 -6.45 -2.21 -10.06
N GLU A 43 -7.45 -3.05 -9.82
CA GLU A 43 -7.40 -4.09 -8.79
C GLU A 43 -6.32 -5.13 -9.09
N GLN A 44 -6.21 -5.53 -10.35
CA GLN A 44 -5.23 -6.51 -10.81
C GLN A 44 -3.82 -5.93 -10.76
N GLU A 45 -3.67 -4.66 -11.14
CA GLU A 45 -2.40 -3.94 -11.09
C GLU A 45 -1.87 -3.83 -9.66
N GLU A 46 -2.70 -3.39 -8.72
CA GLU A 46 -2.28 -3.29 -7.33
C GLU A 46 -1.98 -4.67 -6.73
N ALA A 47 -2.83 -5.67 -6.98
CA ALA A 47 -2.63 -7.03 -6.51
C ALA A 47 -1.30 -7.62 -7.02
N ALA A 48 -1.02 -7.49 -8.32
CA ALA A 48 0.23 -7.94 -8.91
C ALA A 48 1.42 -7.18 -8.34
N ALA A 49 1.34 -5.84 -8.23
CA ALA A 49 2.41 -5.02 -7.70
C ALA A 49 2.75 -5.40 -6.25
N ARG A 50 1.75 -5.66 -5.41
CA ARG A 50 1.92 -6.13 -4.02
C ARG A 50 2.62 -7.48 -3.94
N ILE A 51 2.26 -8.43 -4.80
CA ILE A 51 2.91 -9.76 -4.83
C ILE A 51 4.36 -9.64 -5.36
N LEU A 52 4.56 -8.90 -6.44
CA LEU A 52 5.86 -8.73 -7.08
C LEU A 52 6.82 -7.90 -6.21
N PHE A 53 6.31 -7.03 -5.33
CA PHE A 53 7.11 -6.21 -4.42
C PHE A 53 8.11 -7.04 -3.63
N PHE A 54 7.70 -8.19 -3.08
CA PHE A 54 8.61 -9.09 -2.36
C PHE A 54 9.73 -9.65 -3.25
N SER A 55 9.42 -9.92 -4.52
CA SER A 55 10.43 -10.39 -5.47
C SER A 55 11.45 -9.31 -5.80
N GLN A 56 11.02 -8.05 -5.91
CA GLN A 56 11.93 -6.92 -6.10
C GLN A 56 12.82 -6.67 -4.88
N GLU A 57 12.24 -6.68 -3.67
CA GLU A 57 12.97 -6.49 -2.41
C GLU A 57 14.05 -7.57 -2.21
N LEU A 58 13.73 -8.84 -2.50
CA LEU A 58 14.67 -9.95 -2.37
C LEU A 58 15.62 -10.11 -3.56
N GLY A 59 15.35 -9.45 -4.69
CA GLY A 59 16.10 -9.62 -5.92
C GLY A 59 15.96 -11.00 -6.58
N GLN A 60 15.01 -11.83 -6.13
CA GLN A 60 14.70 -13.15 -6.68
C GLN A 60 13.18 -13.37 -6.74
N TRP A 61 12.72 -14.20 -7.67
CA TRP A 61 11.29 -14.46 -7.82
C TRP A 61 10.75 -15.35 -6.70
N VAL A 62 9.73 -14.84 -6.01
CA VAL A 62 9.09 -15.55 -4.90
C VAL A 62 7.57 -15.59 -5.07
N GLY A 63 6.98 -16.70 -4.63
CA GLY A 63 5.57 -16.76 -4.29
C GLY A 63 5.33 -16.26 -2.87
N VAL A 64 4.15 -15.73 -2.64
CA VAL A 64 3.79 -15.03 -1.41
C VAL A 64 2.61 -15.73 -0.76
N SER A 65 2.71 -16.05 0.52
CA SER A 65 1.59 -16.62 1.26
C SER A 65 0.49 -15.59 1.50
N TRP A 66 -0.75 -16.06 1.62
CA TRP A 66 -1.89 -15.23 1.99
C TRP A 66 -1.67 -14.52 3.32
N HIS A 67 -1.08 -15.23 4.29
CA HIS A 67 -0.72 -14.66 5.59
C HIS A 67 0.23 -13.48 5.44
N ARG A 68 1.33 -13.66 4.70
CA ARG A 68 2.34 -12.61 4.50
C ARG A 68 1.79 -11.41 3.75
N LEU A 69 0.91 -11.64 2.79
CA LEU A 69 0.21 -10.56 2.10
C LEU A 69 -0.76 -9.81 3.03
N THR A 70 -1.47 -10.53 3.90
CA THR A 70 -2.41 -9.93 4.86
C THR A 70 -1.68 -9.06 5.89
N GLU A 71 -0.52 -9.50 6.38
CA GLU A 71 0.34 -8.69 7.26
C GLU A 71 0.73 -7.36 6.59
N MET A 72 1.11 -7.39 5.31
CA MET A 72 1.43 -6.18 4.55
C MET A 72 0.21 -5.25 4.47
N LEU A 73 -0.96 -5.79 4.13
CA LEU A 73 -2.21 -5.02 4.02
C LEU A 73 -2.60 -4.39 5.35
N GLN A 74 -2.47 -5.13 6.45
CA GLN A 74 -2.75 -4.65 7.79
C GLN A 74 -1.78 -3.51 8.18
N LYS A 75 -0.49 -3.68 7.93
CA LYS A 75 0.53 -2.65 8.21
C LYS A 75 0.27 -1.36 7.43
N ASP A 76 -0.09 -1.47 6.16
CA ASP A 76 -0.46 -0.30 5.33
C ASP A 76 -1.69 0.40 5.91
N TYR A 77 -2.71 -0.37 6.32
CA TYR A 77 -3.92 0.19 6.93
C TYR A 77 -3.64 0.89 8.26
N GLU A 78 -2.81 0.33 9.13
CA GLU A 78 -2.41 0.95 10.40
C GLU A 78 -1.62 2.24 10.19
N THR A 79 -0.74 2.25 9.19
CA THR A 79 0.04 3.43 8.79
C THR A 79 -0.90 4.54 8.30
N PHE A 80 -1.85 4.20 7.45
CA PHE A 80 -2.87 5.13 6.96
C PHE A 80 -3.76 5.68 8.08
N GLN A 81 -4.22 4.82 8.99
CA GLN A 81 -5.03 5.24 10.14
C GLN A 81 -4.26 6.19 11.07
N THR A 82 -2.97 5.94 11.27
CA THR A 82 -2.10 6.82 12.06
C THR A 82 -1.94 8.18 11.39
N ALA A 83 -1.75 8.21 10.07
CA ALA A 83 -1.66 9.45 9.30
C ALA A 83 -2.96 10.26 9.34
N ILE A 84 -4.12 9.62 9.14
CA ILE A 84 -5.43 10.28 9.28
C ILE A 84 -5.59 10.88 10.67
N LYS A 85 -5.29 10.12 11.74
CA LYS A 85 -5.41 10.64 13.12
C LYS A 85 -4.52 11.85 13.35
N LYS A 86 -3.31 11.86 12.79
CA LYS A 86 -2.40 13.01 12.86
C LYS A 86 -2.98 14.21 12.12
N GLN A 87 -3.55 13.99 10.94
CA GLN A 87 -4.20 15.04 10.14
C GLN A 87 -5.43 15.62 10.83
N VAL A 88 -6.33 14.79 11.35
CA VAL A 88 -7.52 15.23 12.11
C VAL A 88 -7.12 16.07 13.31
N ARG A 89 -6.11 15.62 14.09
CA ARG A 89 -5.58 16.42 15.22
C ARG A 89 -5.06 17.78 14.78
N SER A 90 -4.32 17.84 13.66
CA SER A 90 -3.82 19.13 13.16
C SER A 90 -4.96 20.06 12.72
N LEU A 91 -6.04 19.53 12.16
CA LEU A 91 -7.23 20.32 11.80
C LEU A 91 -7.95 20.86 13.04
N ASP A 92 -8.14 20.03 14.07
CA ASP A 92 -8.73 20.45 15.35
C ASP A 92 -7.89 21.56 16.01
N GLU A 93 -6.56 21.41 16.02
CA GLU A 93 -5.63 22.43 16.54
C GLU A 93 -5.73 23.75 15.75
N GLN A 94 -5.81 23.68 14.43
CA GLN A 94 -6.02 24.85 13.58
C GLN A 94 -7.36 25.54 13.87
N GLU A 95 -8.44 24.79 14.04
CA GLU A 95 -9.75 25.35 14.38
C GLU A 95 -9.74 26.03 15.77
N GLN A 96 -9.10 25.41 16.76
CA GLN A 96 -8.94 26.02 18.09
C GLN A 96 -8.16 27.32 18.04
N ILE A 97 -7.08 27.39 17.26
CA ILE A 97 -6.30 28.62 17.06
C ILE A 97 -7.18 29.68 16.38
N ARG A 98 -7.97 29.31 15.36
CA ARG A 98 -8.90 30.23 14.68
C ARG A 98 -9.92 30.81 15.64
N LEU A 99 -10.54 29.98 16.48
CA LEU A 99 -11.50 30.41 17.50
C LEU A 99 -10.85 31.31 18.56
N ALA A 100 -9.61 31.01 18.97
CA ALA A 100 -8.87 31.85 19.91
C ALA A 100 -8.56 33.24 19.32
N ILE A 101 -8.17 33.31 18.03
CA ILE A 101 -7.97 34.57 17.30
C ILE A 101 -9.28 35.36 17.22
N GLN A 102 -10.39 34.72 16.85
CA GLN A 102 -11.70 35.37 16.78
C GLN A 102 -12.12 35.95 18.14
N ARG A 103 -11.99 35.17 19.22
CA ARG A 103 -12.27 35.63 20.59
C ARG A 103 -11.40 36.82 20.97
N TYR A 104 -10.10 36.75 20.70
CA TYR A 104 -9.17 37.86 20.97
C TYR A 104 -9.62 39.14 20.26
N HIS A 105 -9.99 39.06 18.97
CA HIS A 105 -10.48 40.22 18.22
C HIS A 105 -11.80 40.77 18.78
N ILE A 106 -12.76 39.91 19.11
CA ILE A 106 -14.03 40.32 19.72
C ILE A 106 -13.77 41.08 21.03
N PHE A 107 -12.92 40.54 21.91
CA PHE A 107 -12.59 41.20 23.17
C PHE A 107 -11.84 42.52 22.98
N CYS A 108 -10.93 42.61 22.02
CA CYS A 108 -10.29 43.88 21.67
C CYS A 108 -11.31 44.90 21.18
N ILE A 109 -12.28 44.53 20.35
CA ILE A 109 -13.33 45.44 19.87
C ILE A 109 -14.21 45.93 21.02
N VAL A 110 -14.73 45.00 21.85
CA VAL A 110 -15.66 45.32 22.94
C VAL A 110 -15.00 46.17 24.04
N THR A 111 -13.68 46.02 24.22
CA THR A 111 -12.92 46.79 25.22
C THR A 111 -12.18 48.00 24.64
N PHE A 112 -12.51 48.43 23.41
CA PHE A 112 -11.84 49.54 22.71
C PHE A 112 -10.31 49.42 22.71
N GLY A 113 -9.80 48.19 22.56
CA GLY A 113 -8.39 47.87 22.47
C GLY A 113 -7.68 47.64 23.80
N ILE A 114 -8.31 47.92 24.95
CA ILE A 114 -7.69 47.76 26.27
C ILE A 114 -7.29 46.30 26.53
N TYR A 115 -8.14 45.35 26.13
CA TYR A 115 -7.85 43.92 26.29
C TYR A 115 -6.54 43.49 25.60
N GLY A 116 -6.26 44.06 24.42
CA GLY A 116 -5.05 43.75 23.65
C GLY A 116 -3.74 44.19 24.31
N LEU A 117 -3.80 45.13 25.27
CA LEU A 117 -2.64 45.60 26.03
C LEU A 117 -2.18 44.59 27.09
N PHE A 118 -3.10 43.75 27.58
CA PHE A 118 -2.83 42.80 28.67
C PHE A 118 -2.90 41.34 28.21
N ALA A 119 -3.62 41.05 27.13
CA ALA A 119 -3.76 39.69 26.61
C ALA A 119 -2.68 39.39 25.56
N LYS A 120 -2.03 38.23 25.72
CA LYS A 120 -1.10 37.70 24.73
C LYS A 120 -1.85 37.36 23.44
N LYS A 121 -1.45 37.98 22.33
CA LYS A 121 -2.01 37.66 21.01
C LYS A 121 -1.73 36.19 20.67
N PRO A 122 -2.74 35.40 20.28
CA PRO A 122 -2.51 34.03 19.83
C PRO A 122 -1.65 34.04 18.57
N THR A 123 -0.63 33.18 18.54
CA THR A 123 0.32 33.08 17.43
C THR A 123 -0.32 32.36 16.26
N ILE A 124 -0.26 32.97 15.07
CA ILE A 124 -0.62 32.28 13.82
C ILE A 124 0.53 31.32 13.53
N ILE A 125 0.27 30.02 13.67
CA ILE A 125 1.15 29.02 13.08
C ILE A 125 0.88 29.14 11.57
N GLN A 126 1.89 29.52 10.78
CA GLN A 126 1.79 29.46 9.32
C GLN A 126 1.30 28.06 8.95
N GLU A 127 0.36 27.95 8.02
CA GLU A 127 -0.09 26.69 7.45
C GLU A 127 1.13 25.97 6.87
N ALA A 128 1.83 25.21 7.70
CA ALA A 128 2.74 24.20 7.22
C ALA A 128 1.82 23.24 6.47
N GLU A 129 1.93 23.22 5.15
CA GLU A 129 1.34 22.16 4.32
C GLU A 129 1.63 20.86 5.06
N VAL A 130 0.59 20.20 5.57
CA VAL A 130 0.76 18.93 6.26
C VAL A 130 1.31 18.01 5.18
N PRO A 131 2.60 17.63 5.22
CA PRO A 131 3.15 16.82 4.16
C PRO A 131 2.38 15.52 4.22
N LEU A 132 1.72 15.17 3.12
CA LEU A 132 1.24 13.81 2.91
C LEU A 132 2.46 12.92 3.13
N ASP A 133 2.41 12.13 4.19
CA ASP A 133 3.52 11.27 4.59
C ASP A 133 3.86 10.39 3.38
N GLU A 134 5.04 10.62 2.78
CA GLU A 134 5.52 9.92 1.58
C GLU A 134 5.53 8.39 1.78
N ASN A 135 5.47 7.93 3.03
CA ASN A 135 5.42 6.53 3.38
C ASN A 135 4.05 5.89 3.18
N ILE A 136 2.98 6.66 2.93
CA ILE A 136 1.63 6.14 2.66
C ILE A 136 1.56 5.76 1.17
N PRO A 137 1.46 4.47 0.83
CA PRO A 137 1.36 4.05 -0.56
C PRO A 137 0.02 4.50 -1.15
N PHE A 138 -0.02 4.94 -2.40
CA PHE A 138 -1.29 5.12 -3.11
C PHE A 138 -1.94 3.74 -3.31
N SER A 139 -3.07 3.48 -2.65
CA SER A 139 -3.68 2.15 -2.62
C SER A 139 -5.20 2.22 -2.56
N GLY A 140 -5.85 1.40 -3.39
CA GLY A 140 -7.29 1.23 -3.42
C GLY A 140 -7.85 0.63 -2.13
N ILE A 141 -7.02 0.04 -1.26
CA ILE A 141 -7.48 -0.51 0.02
C ILE A 141 -8.05 0.56 0.95
N PHE A 142 -7.60 1.81 0.82
CA PHE A 142 -8.09 2.90 1.67
C PHE A 142 -9.50 3.36 1.30
N LEU A 143 -9.91 3.14 0.05
CA LEU A 143 -11.24 3.47 -0.46
C LEU A 143 -12.19 2.26 -0.46
N HIS A 144 -11.66 1.08 -0.77
CA HIS A 144 -12.44 -0.12 -1.06
C HIS A 144 -12.18 -1.29 -0.10
N GLY A 145 -11.26 -1.12 0.86
CA GLY A 145 -10.83 -2.17 1.79
C GLY A 145 -10.02 -3.29 1.13
N SER A 146 -9.68 -4.31 1.93
CA SER A 146 -8.88 -5.46 1.48
C SER A 146 -9.54 -6.27 0.35
N ARG A 147 -10.87 -6.18 0.19
CA ARG A 147 -11.62 -6.80 -0.91
C ARG A 147 -11.09 -6.40 -2.29
N TYR A 148 -10.59 -5.16 -2.42
CA TYR A 148 -9.99 -4.66 -3.65
C TYR A 148 -8.85 -5.55 -4.15
N VAL A 149 -7.91 -5.86 -3.25
CA VAL A 149 -6.75 -6.72 -3.55
C VAL A 149 -7.18 -8.18 -3.73
N ILE A 150 -8.14 -8.67 -2.93
CA ILE A 150 -8.69 -10.03 -3.07
C ILE A 150 -9.28 -10.26 -4.46
N ILE A 151 -10.08 -9.30 -4.95
CA ILE A 151 -10.69 -9.35 -6.29
C ILE A 151 -9.59 -9.38 -7.36
N GLY A 152 -8.58 -8.52 -7.23
CA GLY A 152 -7.43 -8.48 -8.13
C GLY A 152 -6.71 -9.83 -8.21
N ILE A 153 -6.39 -10.44 -7.06
CA ILE A 153 -5.73 -11.75 -6.99
C ILE A 153 -6.59 -12.82 -7.65
N HIS A 154 -7.88 -12.89 -7.31
CA HIS A 154 -8.79 -13.88 -7.88
C HIS A 154 -8.86 -13.76 -9.41
N ARG A 155 -8.95 -12.53 -9.94
CA ARG A 155 -8.95 -12.27 -11.39
C ARG A 155 -7.63 -12.68 -12.05
N LEU A 156 -6.49 -12.37 -11.43
CA LEU A 156 -5.16 -12.77 -11.92
C LEU A 156 -4.97 -14.29 -11.94
N VAL A 157 -5.44 -14.99 -10.90
CA VAL A 157 -5.43 -16.46 -10.86
C VAL A 157 -6.29 -17.04 -11.98
N LYS A 158 -7.50 -16.50 -12.17
CA LYS A 158 -8.40 -16.92 -13.27
C LYS A 158 -7.79 -16.70 -14.65
N LYS A 159 -7.00 -15.63 -14.83
CA LYS A 159 -6.27 -15.33 -16.08
C LYS A 159 -4.97 -16.16 -16.25
N GLY A 160 -4.58 -16.98 -15.26
CA GLY A 160 -3.30 -17.72 -15.30
C GLY A 160 -2.05 -16.84 -15.13
N LEU A 161 -2.23 -15.61 -14.66
CA LEU A 161 -1.14 -14.66 -14.39
C LEU A 161 -0.56 -14.85 -12.98
N LEU A 162 -1.35 -15.43 -12.09
CA LEU A 162 -0.87 -15.97 -10.82
C LEU A 162 -1.16 -17.46 -10.76
N ARG A 163 -0.24 -18.23 -10.20
CA ARG A 163 -0.48 -19.62 -9.81
C ARG A 163 -0.77 -19.68 -8.33
N HIS A 164 -1.95 -20.19 -7.98
CA HIS A 164 -2.34 -20.48 -6.61
C HIS A 164 -1.94 -21.92 -6.25
N VAL A 165 -1.22 -22.08 -5.15
CA VAL A 165 -0.83 -23.39 -4.59
C VAL A 165 -1.22 -23.42 -3.13
N ARG A 166 -1.86 -24.50 -2.70
CA ARG A 166 -2.22 -24.75 -1.31
C ARG A 166 -1.21 -25.73 -0.69
N LYS A 167 -0.51 -25.31 0.36
CA LYS A 167 0.51 -26.10 1.08
C LYS A 167 -0.04 -26.61 2.41
N GLY A 168 -0.14 -27.93 2.59
CA GLY A 168 -0.60 -28.58 3.84
C GLY A 168 -1.95 -29.29 3.73
N GLU A 169 -2.29 -30.12 4.73
CA GLU A 169 -3.57 -30.85 4.80
C GLU A 169 -4.57 -30.14 5.74
N SER A 170 -5.80 -29.95 5.26
CA SER A 170 -6.95 -29.38 5.97
C SER A 170 -6.82 -27.93 6.48
N GLU A 171 -6.86 -27.71 7.80
CA GLU A 171 -7.06 -26.39 8.46
C GLU A 171 -5.80 -25.52 8.53
N SER A 172 -4.60 -26.11 8.53
CA SER A 172 -3.32 -25.39 8.55
C SER A 172 -2.76 -25.11 7.15
N ALA A 173 -3.61 -25.24 6.13
CA ALA A 173 -3.18 -25.11 4.75
C ALA A 173 -2.86 -23.64 4.40
N LEU A 174 -1.65 -23.42 3.90
CA LEU A 174 -1.17 -22.11 3.48
C LEU A 174 -1.47 -21.91 1.99
N ASP A 175 -2.29 -20.91 1.69
CA ASP A 175 -2.47 -20.44 0.32
C ASP A 175 -1.29 -19.58 -0.10
N VAL A 176 -0.68 -19.91 -1.24
CA VAL A 176 0.48 -19.21 -1.77
C VAL A 176 0.25 -18.83 -3.23
N PHE A 177 0.58 -17.60 -3.57
CA PHE A 177 0.41 -17.03 -4.91
C PHE A 177 1.77 -16.80 -5.53
N PHE A 178 2.04 -17.48 -6.64
CA PHE A 178 3.27 -17.35 -7.40
C PHE A 178 3.04 -16.50 -8.65
N PRO A 179 3.92 -15.52 -8.94
CA PRO A 179 3.92 -14.88 -10.24
C PRO A 179 4.28 -15.90 -11.33
N THR A 180 3.55 -15.88 -12.44
CA THR A 180 3.86 -16.73 -13.59
C THR A 180 4.76 -16.00 -14.60
N PRO A 181 5.50 -16.72 -15.46
CA PRO A 181 6.23 -16.11 -16.56
C PRO A 181 5.32 -15.24 -17.44
N ALA A 182 4.06 -15.64 -17.65
CA ALA A 182 3.08 -14.90 -18.43
C ALA A 182 2.77 -13.51 -17.84
N LEU A 183 2.66 -13.39 -16.51
CA LEU A 183 2.51 -12.10 -15.83
C LEU A 183 3.71 -11.20 -16.09
N VAL A 184 4.92 -11.72 -15.89
CA VAL A 184 6.14 -10.94 -16.07
C VAL A 184 6.31 -10.52 -17.53
N SER A 185 6.06 -11.41 -18.49
CA SER A 185 6.08 -11.08 -19.91
C SER A 185 5.06 -10.02 -20.28
N CYS A 186 3.85 -10.06 -19.69
CA CYS A 186 2.83 -9.04 -19.90
C CYS A 186 3.33 -7.66 -19.45
N ILE A 187 3.95 -7.60 -18.27
CA ILE A 187 4.54 -6.38 -17.71
C ILE A 187 5.67 -5.86 -18.59
N MET A 188 6.63 -6.73 -18.95
CA MET A 188 7.76 -6.37 -19.80
C MET A 188 7.32 -5.82 -21.16
N LYS A 189 6.31 -6.44 -21.78
CA LYS A 189 5.78 -6.00 -23.08
C LYS A 189 5.22 -4.58 -23.00
N LYS A 190 4.50 -4.25 -21.93
CA LYS A 190 3.91 -2.93 -21.73
C LYS A 190 4.95 -1.87 -21.37
N GLN A 191 6.00 -2.25 -20.66
CA GLN A 191 7.12 -1.37 -20.30
C GLN A 191 8.15 -1.17 -21.43
N GLY A 192 8.04 -1.91 -22.53
CA GLY A 192 9.02 -1.88 -23.62
C GLY A 192 10.36 -2.51 -23.24
N THR A 193 10.39 -3.36 -22.22
CA THR A 193 11.60 -4.08 -21.77
C THR A 193 11.66 -5.52 -22.27
N ALA A 194 10.65 -5.96 -23.03
CA ALA A 194 10.69 -7.22 -23.76
C ALA A 194 11.79 -7.18 -24.83
N ARG A 195 12.76 -8.10 -24.72
CA ARG A 195 13.80 -8.34 -25.73
C ARG A 195 13.43 -9.54 -26.58
#